data_AF-A0A972PIT6-F1
#
_entry.id   AF-A0A972PIT6-F1
#
_cell.length_a   1.000
_cell.length_b   1.000
_cell.length_c   1.000
_cell.angle_alpha   90.00
_cell.angle_beta   90.00
_cell.angle_gamma   90.00
#
_symmetry.space_group_name_H-M   'P 1'
#
loop_
_entity.id
_entity.type
_entity.pdbx_description
1 polymer ?
#
loop_
_entity_poly.entity_id
_entity_poly.type
_entity_poly.pdbx_seq_one_letter_code
_entity_poly.pdbx_strand_id
1 'polypeptide(L)'
;MRALSEQFMQDLLREDGMLHMVLERVRKDQTLMLAIRENYVNIYYRGGNILRITEKMHGSYKAEFNDEYNKCDYGLPDSPSLIKAREDAEKWIISFPYRKEVMDEYFSAHEKTEREFQQVIARVNNQSVISNESEYFITDIEFADSALKARFDMTSICWPASNRKTGNHCRAALIEMKYGDAVINGTSGLIKHLEDMTALISDKDRYAQLLGMMESQFNQLDQLGLLNFNRGTSEARVKLDPTEKPEVIFMLSNHNPRSSKLKDILVDTEMEKFEFSTLFDLRFFVASFSGYGMHVRNMLSLSEFLRLL
;
A
#
# COMPACT_ATOMS: atom_id res chain seq x y z
N MET A 1 -7.42 -13.05 9.40
CA MET A 1 -8.01 -11.95 8.58
C MET A 1 -7.15 -10.71 8.83
N ARG A 2 -6.65 -10.02 7.80
CA ARG A 2 -5.88 -8.76 7.97
C ARG A 2 -6.78 -7.60 8.37
N ALA A 3 -7.17 -7.60 9.63
CA ALA A 3 -7.98 -6.58 10.24
C ALA A 3 -7.48 -6.33 11.66
N LEU A 4 -7.73 -5.13 12.16
CA LEU A 4 -7.61 -4.83 13.58
C LEU A 4 -8.84 -5.34 14.33
N SER A 5 -8.67 -5.72 15.60
CA SER A 5 -9.79 -6.04 16.49
C SER A 5 -10.67 -4.80 16.71
N GLU A 6 -11.90 -5.02 17.18
CA GLU A 6 -12.78 -3.91 17.57
C GLU A 6 -12.16 -3.05 18.67
N GLN A 7 -11.54 -3.67 19.68
CA GLN A 7 -10.87 -2.95 20.77
C GLN A 7 -9.73 -2.07 20.23
N PHE A 8 -8.89 -2.60 19.34
CA PHE A 8 -7.80 -1.84 18.73
C PHE A 8 -8.34 -0.67 17.91
N MET A 9 -9.39 -0.88 17.11
CA MET A 9 -10.06 0.21 16.38
C MET A 9 -10.61 1.28 17.34
N GLN A 10 -11.24 0.89 18.45
CA GLN A 10 -11.76 1.82 19.45
C GLN A 10 -10.64 2.62 20.12
N ASP A 11 -9.52 1.99 20.46
CA ASP A 11 -8.36 2.67 21.06
C ASP A 11 -7.70 3.68 20.11
N LEU A 12 -7.84 3.51 18.79
CA LEU A 12 -7.42 4.48 17.78
C LEU A 12 -8.45 5.59 17.56
N LEU A 13 -9.75 5.25 17.51
CA LEU A 13 -10.81 6.17 17.09
C LEU A 13 -11.26 7.13 18.20
N ARG A 14 -11.40 6.63 19.43
CA ARG A 14 -11.95 7.43 20.53
C ARG A 14 -10.95 8.46 21.03
N GLU A 15 -11.39 9.67 21.34
CA GLU A 15 -10.51 10.74 21.85
C GLU A 15 -9.79 10.40 23.16
N ASP A 16 -10.40 9.52 23.97
CA ASP A 16 -9.87 8.97 25.22
C ASP A 16 -9.14 7.62 25.04
N GLY A 17 -9.10 7.08 23.81
CA GLY A 17 -8.45 5.82 23.48
C GLY A 17 -6.93 5.89 23.61
N MET A 18 -6.30 4.78 24.01
CA MET A 18 -4.85 4.75 24.29
C MET A 18 -3.97 5.11 23.09
N LEU A 19 -4.44 4.80 21.88
CA LEU A 19 -3.68 4.96 20.63
C LEU A 19 -4.16 6.14 19.79
N HIS A 20 -5.15 6.91 20.26
CA HIS A 20 -5.74 8.01 19.51
C HIS A 20 -4.72 9.05 19.06
N MET A 21 -3.75 9.38 19.91
CA MET A 21 -2.70 10.33 19.57
C MET A 21 -1.75 9.81 18.48
N VAL A 22 -1.61 8.49 18.35
CA VAL A 22 -0.87 7.87 17.27
C VAL A 22 -1.61 8.09 15.95
N LEU A 23 -2.92 7.84 15.92
CA LEU A 23 -3.75 8.09 14.74
C LEU A 23 -3.72 9.57 14.34
N GLU A 24 -3.91 10.48 15.30
CA GLU A 24 -3.86 11.92 15.06
C GLU A 24 -2.51 12.38 14.51
N ARG A 25 -1.41 11.79 14.99
CA ARG A 25 -0.09 12.07 14.43
C ARG A 25 0.00 11.64 12.97
N VAL A 26 -0.46 10.43 12.62
CA VAL A 26 -0.45 9.94 11.23
C VAL A 26 -1.31 10.82 10.33
N ARG A 27 -2.50 11.24 10.78
CA ARG A 27 -3.38 12.13 9.99
C ARG A 27 -2.75 13.49 9.69
N LYS A 28 -2.02 14.06 10.65
CA LYS A 28 -1.39 15.40 10.53
C LYS A 28 -0.05 15.37 9.79
N ASP A 29 0.64 14.23 9.81
CA ASP A 29 1.98 14.08 9.26
C ASP A 29 1.93 13.30 7.95
N GLN A 30 1.80 14.05 6.84
CA GLN A 30 1.69 13.50 5.48
C GLN A 30 2.97 12.79 4.98
N THR A 31 4.01 12.64 5.80
CA THR A 31 5.13 11.74 5.46
C THR A 31 4.99 10.38 6.12
N LEU A 32 3.95 10.16 6.92
CA LEU A 32 3.66 8.88 7.57
C LEU A 32 2.55 8.13 6.81
N MET A 33 2.60 6.81 6.87
CA MET A 33 1.54 5.94 6.36
C MET A 33 1.26 4.84 7.37
N LEU A 34 0.02 4.71 7.83
CA LEU A 34 -0.41 3.58 8.65
C LEU A 34 -0.90 2.47 7.73
N ALA A 35 -0.36 1.27 7.91
CA ALA A 35 -0.79 0.07 7.22
C ALA A 35 -1.30 -0.97 8.22
N ILE A 36 -2.48 -1.52 7.92
CA ILE A 36 -3.16 -2.49 8.77
C ILE A 36 -2.69 -3.90 8.42
N ARG A 37 -2.45 -4.71 9.44
CA ARG A 37 -2.12 -6.14 9.36
C ARG A 37 -3.00 -6.89 10.35
N GLU A 38 -2.86 -8.21 10.41
CA GLU A 38 -3.60 -9.02 11.38
C GLU A 38 -3.11 -8.73 12.80
N ASN A 39 -3.93 -8.05 13.61
CA ASN A 39 -3.67 -7.68 15.02
C ASN A 39 -2.48 -6.73 15.25
N TYR A 40 -1.97 -6.08 14.20
CA TYR A 40 -0.95 -5.04 14.35
C TYR A 40 -1.07 -3.98 13.26
N VAL A 41 -0.52 -2.81 13.55
CA VAL A 41 -0.28 -1.76 12.55
C VAL A 41 1.21 -1.52 12.39
N ASN A 42 1.62 -1.22 11.16
CA ASN A 42 2.91 -0.63 10.87
C ASN A 42 2.69 0.82 10.49
N ILE A 43 3.47 1.73 11.05
CA ILE A 43 3.56 3.12 10.61
C ILE A 43 4.86 3.24 9.82
N TYR A 44 4.77 3.72 8.59
CA TYR A 44 5.90 3.86 7.68
C TYR A 44 6.34 5.31 7.53
N TYR A 45 7.64 5.53 7.44
CA TYR A 45 8.30 6.77 7.05
C TYR A 45 9.34 6.42 5.98
N ARG A 46 9.23 7.03 4.79
CA ARG A 46 10.11 6.78 3.64
C ARG A 46 10.26 5.29 3.29
N GLY A 47 9.16 4.54 3.36
CA GLY A 47 9.13 3.10 3.09
C GLY A 47 9.73 2.22 4.20
N GLY A 48 10.23 2.79 5.30
CA GLY A 48 10.71 2.09 6.49
C GLY A 48 9.71 2.12 7.64
N ASN A 49 9.74 1.14 8.54
CA ASN A 49 8.78 1.07 9.65
C ASN A 49 9.27 1.87 10.87
N ILE A 50 8.71 3.06 11.10
CA ILE A 50 9.06 3.93 12.24
C ILE A 50 8.42 3.47 13.55
N LEU A 51 7.31 2.74 13.48
CA LEU A 51 6.66 2.17 14.64
C LEU A 51 5.79 0.98 14.22
N ARG A 52 5.97 -0.15 14.89
CA ARG A 52 5.01 -1.26 14.87
C ARG A 52 4.27 -1.29 16.19
N ILE A 53 2.94 -1.38 16.14
CA ILE A 53 2.09 -1.56 17.32
C ILE A 53 1.33 -2.87 17.16
N THR A 54 1.62 -3.84 18.03
CA THR A 54 1.00 -5.17 18.02
C THR A 54 0.11 -5.33 19.23
N GLU A 55 -1.15 -5.70 19.02
CA GLU A 55 -2.09 -6.01 20.09
C GLU A 55 -1.60 -7.20 20.93
N LYS A 56 -1.73 -7.07 22.25
CA LYS A 56 -1.45 -8.12 23.23
C LYS A 56 -2.69 -8.40 24.07
N MET A 57 -2.61 -9.50 24.82
CA MET A 57 -3.67 -9.84 25.77
C MET A 57 -3.85 -8.72 26.81
N HIS A 58 -5.07 -8.65 27.38
CA HIS A 58 -5.45 -7.70 28.42
C HIS A 58 -5.42 -6.21 27.99
N GLY A 59 -5.67 -5.92 26.71
CA GLY A 59 -5.81 -4.53 26.24
C GLY A 59 -4.52 -3.73 26.34
N SER A 60 -3.37 -4.36 26.06
CA SER A 60 -2.08 -3.68 26.00
C SER A 60 -1.47 -3.84 24.61
N TYR A 61 -0.54 -2.98 24.25
CA TYR A 61 0.07 -2.99 22.92
C TYR A 61 1.59 -3.03 23.00
N LYS A 62 2.21 -3.97 22.32
CA LYS A 62 3.67 -3.97 22.14
C LYS A 62 4.04 -2.95 21.08
N ALA A 63 4.95 -2.04 21.39
CA ALA A 63 5.46 -1.02 20.50
C ALA A 63 6.94 -1.27 20.18
N GLU A 64 7.29 -1.24 18.90
CA GLU A 64 8.64 -1.59 18.42
C GLU A 64 9.12 -0.61 17.36
N PHE A 65 10.40 -0.26 17.44
CA PHE A 65 11.17 0.42 16.41
C PHE A 65 12.25 -0.53 15.92
N ASN A 66 12.61 -0.48 14.63
CA ASN A 66 13.69 -1.33 14.13
C ASN A 66 15.05 -0.75 14.54
N ASP A 67 15.72 -1.42 15.47
CA ASP A 67 17.03 -1.04 15.99
C ASP A 67 18.13 -1.03 14.92
N GLU A 68 17.93 -1.68 13.76
CA GLU A 68 18.85 -1.59 12.63
C GLU A 68 19.03 -0.15 12.13
N TYR A 69 18.04 0.73 12.34
CA TYR A 69 18.16 2.15 12.00
C TYR A 69 19.08 2.89 12.98
N ASN A 70 19.16 2.46 14.25
CA ASN A 70 19.87 3.17 15.32
C ASN A 70 21.22 2.51 15.70
N LYS A 71 21.99 2.01 14.72
CA LYS A 71 23.28 1.37 15.00
C LYS A 71 24.35 2.29 15.60
N CYS A 72 24.16 3.60 15.49
CA CYS A 72 25.10 4.61 15.99
C CYS A 72 24.67 5.25 17.32
N ASP A 73 23.63 4.73 17.97
CA ASP A 73 23.09 5.20 19.26
C ASP A 73 22.89 6.73 19.31
N TYR A 74 21.99 7.24 18.48
CA TYR A 74 21.70 8.67 18.34
C TYR A 74 21.00 9.31 19.56
N GLY A 75 20.98 8.64 20.72
CA GLY A 75 20.35 9.16 21.93
C GLY A 75 18.83 9.33 21.76
N LEU A 76 18.17 8.32 21.20
CA LEU A 76 16.71 8.34 21.01
C LEU A 76 15.99 8.55 22.36
N PRO A 77 14.94 9.40 22.41
CA PRO A 77 14.13 9.53 23.61
C PRO A 77 13.56 8.19 24.06
N ASP A 78 13.52 7.96 25.37
CA ASP A 78 12.95 6.74 25.94
C ASP A 78 11.50 6.58 25.48
N SER A 79 11.19 5.40 24.95
CA SER A 79 9.86 5.04 24.48
C SER A 79 9.54 3.64 24.98
N PRO A 80 8.43 3.45 25.72
CA PRO A 80 8.14 2.18 26.36
C PRO A 80 7.84 1.11 25.31
N SER A 81 8.37 -0.10 25.52
CA SER A 81 8.11 -1.26 24.64
C SER A 81 6.68 -1.79 24.75
N LEU A 82 5.93 -1.36 25.77
CA LEU A 82 4.55 -1.75 26.03
C LEU A 82 3.73 -0.50 26.35
N ILE A 83 2.71 -0.24 25.55
CA ILE A 83 1.73 0.82 25.75
C ILE A 83 0.58 0.24 26.57
N LYS A 84 0.39 0.74 27.78
CA LYS A 84 -0.70 0.39 28.70
C LYS A 84 -1.59 1.58 29.05
N ALA A 85 -1.14 2.78 28.74
CA ALA A 85 -1.89 4.01 28.93
C ALA A 85 -1.55 5.03 27.82
N ARG A 86 -2.30 6.12 27.77
CA ARG A 86 -2.15 7.18 26.76
C ARG A 86 -0.78 7.85 26.82
N GLU A 87 -0.23 8.00 28.03
CA GLU A 87 1.08 8.61 28.28
C GLU A 87 2.22 7.79 27.65
N ASP A 88 2.06 6.47 27.55
CA ASP A 88 3.03 5.61 26.88
C ASP A 88 3.04 5.86 25.37
N ALA A 89 1.86 6.02 24.76
CA ALA A 89 1.74 6.41 23.36
C ALA A 89 2.28 7.83 23.12
N GLU A 90 2.11 8.75 24.07
CA GLU A 90 2.66 10.10 23.97
C GLU A 90 4.17 10.12 23.81
N LYS A 91 4.89 9.32 24.63
CA LYS A 91 6.35 9.20 24.54
C LYS A 91 6.80 8.76 23.16
N TRP A 92 6.07 7.85 22.53
CA TRP A 92 6.32 7.46 21.15
C TRP A 92 6.18 8.64 20.19
N ILE A 93 5.11 9.42 20.29
CA ILE A 93 4.88 10.56 19.39
C ILE A 93 5.92 11.67 19.58
N ILE A 94 6.34 11.95 20.81
CA ILE A 94 7.42 12.89 21.12
C ILE A 94 8.75 12.41 20.48
N SER A 95 8.98 11.10 20.40
CA SER A 95 10.20 10.53 19.81
C SER A 95 10.24 10.56 18.27
N PHE A 96 9.11 10.78 17.58
CA PHE A 96 9.04 10.65 16.11
C PHE A 96 10.02 11.55 15.35
N PRO A 97 10.20 12.85 15.68
CA PRO A 97 11.18 13.68 14.98
C PRO A 97 12.61 13.08 15.03
N TYR A 98 13.05 12.62 16.20
CA TYR A 98 14.36 11.98 16.38
C TYR A 98 14.46 10.66 15.60
N ARG A 99 13.42 9.83 15.65
CA ARG A 99 13.40 8.57 14.90
C ARG A 99 13.41 8.79 13.39
N LYS A 100 12.74 9.84 12.90
CA LYS A 100 12.82 10.24 11.48
C LYS A 100 14.24 10.64 11.09
N GLU A 101 14.91 11.45 11.90
CA GLU A 101 16.31 11.84 11.67
C GLU A 101 17.23 10.61 11.59
N VAL A 102 17.11 9.68 12.54
CA VAL A 102 17.85 8.41 12.52
C VAL A 102 17.55 7.59 11.26
N MET A 103 16.29 7.54 10.82
CA MET A 103 15.91 6.85 9.59
C MET A 103 16.43 7.57 8.34
N ASP A 104 16.46 8.90 8.32
CA ASP A 104 16.98 9.70 7.21
C ASP A 104 18.49 9.46 7.03
N GLU A 105 19.26 9.46 8.13
CA GLU A 105 20.68 9.09 8.11
C GLU A 105 20.88 7.65 7.62
N TYR A 106 20.09 6.70 8.13
CA TYR A 106 20.18 5.31 7.70
C TYR A 106 19.88 5.14 6.19
N PHE A 107 18.83 5.79 5.68
CA PHE A 107 18.43 5.70 4.27
C PHE A 107 19.33 6.49 3.32
N SER A 108 20.16 7.41 3.83
CA SER A 108 21.22 8.03 3.03
C SER A 108 22.27 7.01 2.55
N ALA A 109 22.48 5.94 3.32
CA ALA A 109 23.43 4.87 3.01
C ALA A 109 22.76 3.57 2.54
N HIS A 110 21.47 3.37 2.86
CA HIS A 110 20.71 2.15 2.54
C HIS A 110 19.41 2.50 1.82
N GLU A 111 19.53 3.03 0.60
CA GLU A 111 18.38 3.49 -0.18
C GLU A 111 17.31 2.40 -0.34
N LYS A 112 16.05 2.79 -0.10
CA LYS A 112 14.85 1.95 -0.28
C LYS A 112 13.85 2.64 -1.19
N THR A 113 14.35 3.22 -2.28
CA THR A 113 13.61 4.14 -3.15
C THR A 113 12.31 3.55 -3.67
N GLU A 114 12.28 2.28 -4.07
CA GLU A 114 11.04 1.62 -4.52
C GLU A 114 9.95 1.63 -3.43
N ARG A 115 10.30 1.29 -2.18
CA ARG A 115 9.40 1.33 -1.02
C ARG A 115 8.98 2.74 -0.64
N GLU A 116 9.89 3.70 -0.73
CA GLU A 116 9.57 5.11 -0.50
C GLU A 116 8.51 5.58 -1.52
N PHE A 117 8.66 5.21 -2.79
CA PHE A 117 7.70 5.59 -3.82
C PHE A 117 6.36 4.84 -3.71
N GLN A 118 6.33 3.57 -3.28
CA GLN A 118 5.07 2.90 -2.92
C GLN A 118 4.29 3.74 -1.89
N GLN A 119 4.97 4.24 -0.85
CA GLN A 119 4.36 5.12 0.14
C GLN A 119 3.91 6.47 -0.45
N VAL A 120 4.68 7.05 -1.37
CA VAL A 120 4.28 8.27 -2.08
C VAL A 120 3.00 8.05 -2.90
N ILE A 121 2.91 6.94 -3.62
CA ILE A 121 1.73 6.56 -4.42
C ILE A 121 0.51 6.41 -3.50
N ALA A 122 0.66 5.68 -2.39
CA ALA A 122 -0.40 5.55 -1.40
C ALA A 122 -0.88 6.91 -0.88
N ARG A 123 0.03 7.80 -0.50
CA ARG A 123 -0.31 9.16 -0.04
C ARG A 123 -1.06 9.96 -1.10
N VAL A 124 -0.54 9.98 -2.33
CA VAL A 124 -1.13 10.78 -3.43
C VAL A 124 -2.58 10.35 -3.68
N ASN A 125 -2.84 9.04 -3.68
CA ASN A 125 -4.15 8.51 -4.00
C ASN A 125 -5.10 8.39 -2.80
N ASN A 126 -4.60 8.36 -1.57
CA ASN A 126 -5.43 8.19 -0.38
C ASN A 126 -5.68 9.49 0.38
N GLN A 127 -4.72 10.41 0.49
CA GLN A 127 -4.80 11.51 1.45
C GLN A 127 -4.42 12.89 0.91
N SER A 128 -3.93 12.98 -0.33
CA SER A 128 -3.56 14.26 -0.92
C SER A 128 -4.78 15.12 -1.28
N VAL A 129 -4.54 16.38 -1.63
CA VAL A 129 -5.59 17.30 -2.11
C VAL A 129 -6.29 16.80 -3.39
N ILE A 130 -5.64 15.92 -4.16
CA ILE A 130 -6.21 15.32 -5.38
C ILE A 130 -6.77 13.92 -5.15
N SER A 131 -6.67 13.35 -3.95
CA SER A 131 -7.09 11.95 -3.70
C SER A 131 -8.58 11.72 -3.98
N ASN A 132 -9.38 12.78 -3.88
CA ASN A 132 -10.78 12.74 -4.26
C ASN A 132 -10.99 12.51 -5.78
N GLU A 133 -10.03 12.88 -6.61
CA GLU A 133 -10.08 12.74 -8.07
C GLU A 133 -9.43 11.44 -8.55
N SER A 134 -8.50 10.86 -7.78
CA SER A 134 -7.95 9.53 -8.07
C SER A 134 -9.00 8.45 -7.92
N GLU A 135 -8.86 7.36 -8.68
CA GLU A 135 -9.84 6.27 -8.76
C GLU A 135 -9.33 4.96 -8.16
N TYR A 136 -8.10 4.95 -7.64
CA TYR A 136 -7.46 3.79 -7.02
C TYR A 136 -7.11 4.14 -5.59
N PHE A 137 -7.53 3.33 -4.62
CA PHE A 137 -7.24 3.53 -3.21
C PHE A 137 -6.33 2.42 -2.72
N ILE A 138 -5.12 2.79 -2.32
CA ILE A 138 -4.10 1.83 -1.88
C ILE A 138 -4.47 1.31 -0.49
N THR A 139 -4.72 0.01 -0.37
CA THR A 139 -5.07 -0.64 0.89
C THR A 139 -3.85 -1.14 1.66
N ASP A 140 -2.77 -1.47 0.93
CA ASP A 140 -1.53 -1.92 1.54
C ASP A 140 -0.31 -1.66 0.66
N ILE A 141 0.86 -1.53 1.29
CA ILE A 141 2.19 -1.53 0.67
C ILE A 141 3.02 -2.68 1.27
N GLU A 142 4.00 -3.20 0.54
CA GLU A 142 4.78 -4.39 0.92
C GLU A 142 3.86 -5.54 1.36
N PHE A 143 2.87 -5.87 0.54
CA PHE A 143 1.94 -6.95 0.83
C PHE A 143 2.67 -8.29 0.81
N ALA A 144 2.60 -9.05 1.89
CA ALA A 144 3.22 -10.36 1.99
C ALA A 144 2.43 -11.24 2.96
N ASP A 145 1.76 -12.27 2.46
CA ASP A 145 0.91 -13.14 3.26
C ASP A 145 1.27 -14.61 3.02
N SER A 146 1.70 -15.29 4.10
CA SER A 146 2.18 -16.67 4.04
C SER A 146 1.05 -17.67 3.84
N ALA A 147 -0.15 -17.41 4.37
CA ALA A 147 -1.32 -18.27 4.18
C ALA A 147 -1.79 -18.21 2.73
N LEU A 148 -1.79 -17.00 2.16
CA LEU A 148 -2.06 -16.83 0.73
C LEU A 148 -0.87 -17.16 -0.17
N LYS A 149 0.33 -17.44 0.36
CA LYS A 149 1.57 -17.61 -0.41
C LYS A 149 1.76 -16.52 -1.47
N ALA A 150 1.51 -15.28 -1.09
CA ALA A 150 1.42 -14.16 -2.01
C ALA A 150 2.27 -12.99 -1.53
N ARG A 151 2.96 -12.34 -2.46
CA ARG A 151 3.72 -11.12 -2.22
C ARG A 151 3.56 -10.16 -3.38
N PHE A 152 3.19 -8.92 -3.08
CA PHE A 152 3.01 -7.84 -4.04
C PHE A 152 3.56 -6.55 -3.44
N ASP A 153 3.94 -5.60 -4.29
CA ASP A 153 4.36 -4.30 -3.79
C ASP A 153 3.17 -3.53 -3.20
N MET A 154 2.02 -3.51 -3.87
CA MET A 154 0.82 -2.83 -3.35
C MET A 154 -0.47 -3.58 -3.70
N THR A 155 -1.46 -3.45 -2.82
CA THR A 155 -2.85 -3.82 -3.10
C THR A 155 -3.70 -2.56 -3.12
N SER A 156 -4.66 -2.51 -4.03
CA SER A 156 -5.50 -1.33 -4.25
C SER A 156 -6.91 -1.72 -4.65
N ILE A 157 -7.86 -0.82 -4.38
CA ILE A 157 -9.23 -0.91 -4.85
C ILE A 157 -9.46 0.17 -5.90
N CYS A 158 -9.77 -0.25 -7.13
CA CYS A 158 -10.26 0.64 -8.17
C CYS A 158 -11.75 0.91 -7.92
N TRP A 159 -12.09 2.15 -7.62
CA TRP A 159 -13.46 2.62 -7.43
C TRP A 159 -13.69 3.90 -8.25
N PRO A 160 -14.14 3.73 -9.51
CA PRO A 160 -14.34 4.82 -10.45
C PRO A 160 -15.26 5.90 -9.88
N ALA A 161 -14.93 7.17 -10.14
CA ALA A 161 -15.66 8.30 -9.56
C ALA A 161 -17.16 8.28 -9.92
N SER A 162 -17.51 7.80 -11.11
CA SER A 162 -18.90 7.64 -11.58
C SER A 162 -19.71 6.64 -10.76
N ASN A 163 -19.06 5.70 -10.08
CA ASN A 163 -19.69 4.56 -9.43
C ASN A 163 -19.75 4.71 -7.90
N ARG A 164 -19.19 5.78 -7.32
CA ARG A 164 -19.07 5.97 -5.86
C ARG A 164 -20.39 6.12 -5.09
N LYS A 165 -21.50 6.32 -5.79
CA LYS A 165 -22.83 6.29 -5.16
C LYS A 165 -23.17 4.90 -4.63
N THR A 166 -22.57 3.84 -5.18
CA THR A 166 -22.76 2.45 -4.80
C THR A 166 -21.43 1.80 -4.44
N GLY A 167 -21.44 0.87 -3.49
CA GLY A 167 -20.25 0.10 -3.11
C GLY A 167 -19.85 -0.99 -4.11
N ASN A 168 -20.69 -1.20 -5.12
CA ASN A 168 -20.53 -2.22 -6.16
C ASN A 168 -19.65 -1.70 -7.31
N HIS A 169 -19.22 -2.62 -8.18
CA HIS A 169 -18.32 -2.33 -9.32
C HIS A 169 -16.94 -1.81 -8.92
N CYS A 170 -16.52 -2.11 -7.69
CA CYS A 170 -15.12 -1.96 -7.30
C CYS A 170 -14.32 -3.14 -7.86
N ARG A 171 -13.10 -2.89 -8.32
CA ARG A 171 -12.18 -3.93 -8.78
C ARG A 171 -10.95 -3.99 -7.90
N ALA A 172 -10.46 -5.19 -7.63
CA ALA A 172 -9.16 -5.36 -7.01
C ALA A 172 -8.06 -5.02 -8.03
N ALA A 173 -7.02 -4.34 -7.56
CA ALA A 173 -5.81 -4.06 -8.31
C ALA A 173 -4.60 -4.57 -7.51
N LEU A 174 -3.82 -5.46 -8.14
CA LEU A 174 -2.55 -5.95 -7.62
C LEU A 174 -1.45 -5.22 -8.37
N ILE A 175 -0.56 -4.57 -7.65
CA ILE A 175 0.37 -3.63 -8.25
C ILE A 175 1.80 -4.08 -7.98
N GLU A 176 2.57 -4.17 -9.04
CA GLU A 176 4.03 -4.35 -9.01
C GLU A 176 4.69 -3.05 -9.43
N MET A 177 5.61 -2.56 -8.61
CA MET A 177 6.36 -1.35 -8.86
C MET A 177 7.80 -1.69 -9.25
N LYS A 178 8.34 -0.93 -10.21
CA LYS A 178 9.78 -0.90 -10.46
C LYS A 178 10.25 0.55 -10.50
N TYR A 179 11.31 0.84 -9.76
CA TYR A 179 11.94 2.17 -9.76
C TYR A 179 13.26 2.16 -10.53
N GLY A 180 13.29 2.86 -11.66
CA GLY A 180 14.44 2.94 -12.55
C GLY A 180 14.77 1.62 -13.26
N ASP A 181 15.76 1.69 -14.16
CA ASP A 181 16.08 0.56 -15.05
C ASP A 181 16.98 -0.50 -14.41
N ALA A 182 17.67 -0.18 -13.32
CA ALA A 182 18.61 -1.10 -12.67
C ALA A 182 17.92 -2.32 -12.05
N VAL A 183 16.64 -2.18 -11.69
CA VAL A 183 15.81 -3.23 -11.09
C VAL A 183 15.16 -4.11 -12.17
N ILE A 184 15.13 -3.64 -13.42
CA ILE A 184 14.58 -4.36 -14.57
C ILE A 184 15.68 -5.27 -15.14
N ASN A 185 15.96 -6.37 -14.44
CA ASN A 185 16.96 -7.36 -14.86
C ASN A 185 16.30 -8.60 -15.45
N GLY A 186 16.12 -8.58 -16.78
CA GLY A 186 15.67 -9.71 -17.58
C GLY A 186 14.17 -10.00 -17.51
N THR A 187 13.68 -10.76 -18.49
CA THR A 187 12.26 -11.11 -18.65
C THR A 187 11.72 -11.96 -17.50
N SER A 188 12.58 -12.79 -16.90
CA SER A 188 12.19 -13.76 -15.86
C SER A 188 11.63 -13.12 -14.59
N GLY A 189 12.04 -11.89 -14.25
CA GLY A 189 11.53 -11.19 -13.07
C GLY A 189 10.04 -10.84 -13.23
N LEU A 190 9.70 -10.04 -14.24
CA LEU A 190 8.32 -9.57 -14.46
C LEU A 190 7.36 -10.72 -14.78
N ILE A 191 7.80 -11.69 -15.61
CA ILE A 191 7.01 -12.89 -15.91
C ILE A 191 6.73 -13.67 -14.63
N LYS A 192 7.73 -13.89 -13.77
CA LYS A 192 7.52 -14.62 -12.52
C LYS A 192 6.50 -13.92 -11.61
N HIS A 193 6.53 -12.59 -11.52
CA HIS A 193 5.51 -11.85 -10.76
C HIS A 193 4.11 -12.06 -11.34
N LEU A 194 3.97 -12.08 -12.67
CA LEU A 194 2.70 -12.38 -13.35
C LEU A 194 2.24 -13.82 -13.14
N GLU A 195 3.16 -14.79 -13.16
CA GLU A 195 2.87 -16.20 -12.86
C GLU A 195 2.42 -16.39 -11.40
N ASP A 196 3.10 -15.75 -10.45
CA ASP A 196 2.72 -15.78 -9.03
C ASP A 196 1.33 -15.18 -8.81
N MET A 197 1.00 -14.06 -9.47
CA MET A 197 -0.34 -13.47 -9.45
C MET A 197 -1.38 -14.37 -10.13
N THR A 198 -1.04 -14.98 -11.26
CA THR A 198 -1.88 -15.95 -11.97
C THR A 198 -2.24 -17.12 -11.07
N ALA A 199 -1.25 -17.67 -10.35
CA ALA A 199 -1.43 -18.80 -9.43
C ALA A 199 -2.30 -18.43 -8.23
N LEU A 200 -2.21 -17.19 -7.72
CA LEU A 200 -3.13 -16.72 -6.69
C LEU A 200 -4.56 -16.57 -7.22
N ILE A 201 -4.76 -15.88 -8.34
CA ILE A 201 -6.10 -15.54 -8.87
C ILE A 201 -6.84 -16.79 -9.36
N SER A 202 -6.11 -17.78 -9.89
CA SER A 202 -6.68 -19.07 -10.31
C SER A 202 -7.24 -19.88 -9.14
N ASP A 203 -6.69 -19.68 -7.94
CA ASP A 203 -7.16 -20.30 -6.71
C ASP A 203 -8.29 -19.44 -6.10
N LYS A 204 -9.54 -19.78 -6.45
CA LYS A 204 -10.72 -19.00 -6.10
C LYS A 204 -10.89 -18.78 -4.59
N ASP A 205 -10.49 -19.74 -3.76
CA ASP A 205 -10.62 -19.63 -2.31
C ASP A 205 -9.58 -18.67 -1.74
N ARG A 206 -8.31 -18.78 -2.16
CA ARG A 206 -7.26 -17.83 -1.76
C ARG A 206 -7.51 -16.43 -2.31
N TYR A 207 -8.00 -16.33 -3.54
CA TYR A 207 -8.34 -15.05 -4.13
C TYR A 207 -9.53 -14.39 -3.40
N ALA A 208 -10.59 -15.12 -3.08
CA ALA A 208 -11.71 -14.60 -2.29
C ALA A 208 -11.26 -14.15 -0.88
N GLN A 209 -10.33 -14.87 -0.26
CA GLN A 209 -9.72 -14.45 1.01
C GLN A 209 -8.95 -13.13 0.87
N LEU A 210 -8.16 -12.96 -0.20
CA LEU A 210 -7.48 -11.69 -0.49
C LEU A 210 -8.49 -10.55 -0.64
N LEU A 211 -9.58 -10.74 -1.40
CA LEU A 211 -10.60 -9.71 -1.58
C LEU A 211 -11.22 -9.28 -0.25
N GLY A 212 -11.59 -10.23 0.62
CA GLY A 212 -12.10 -9.93 1.95
C GLY A 212 -11.08 -9.18 2.83
N MET A 213 -9.78 -9.47 2.69
CA MET A 213 -8.72 -8.72 3.37
C MET A 213 -8.64 -7.27 2.86
N MET A 214 -8.66 -7.07 1.54
CA MET A 214 -8.62 -5.74 0.92
C MET A 214 -9.84 -4.90 1.32
N GLU A 215 -11.04 -5.47 1.28
CA GLU A 215 -12.27 -4.81 1.75
C GLU A 215 -12.17 -4.40 3.22
N SER A 216 -11.72 -5.30 4.09
CA SER A 216 -11.58 -5.01 5.51
C SER A 216 -10.56 -3.89 5.76
N GLN A 217 -9.40 -3.94 5.09
CA GLN A 217 -8.39 -2.90 5.19
C GLN A 217 -8.92 -1.56 4.70
N PHE A 218 -9.57 -1.52 3.53
CA PHE A 218 -10.19 -0.30 3.01
C PHE A 218 -11.17 0.30 4.03
N ASN A 219 -12.13 -0.50 4.51
CA ASN A 219 -13.16 -0.04 5.42
C ASN A 219 -12.60 0.43 6.77
N GLN A 220 -11.51 -0.17 7.26
CA GLN A 220 -10.85 0.30 8.49
C GLN A 220 -10.02 1.56 8.26
N LEU A 221 -9.25 1.65 7.18
CA LEU A 221 -8.53 2.87 6.80
C LEU A 221 -9.49 4.05 6.61
N ASP A 222 -10.65 3.77 6.00
CA ASP A 222 -11.74 4.70 5.81
C ASP A 222 -12.30 5.24 7.14
N GLN A 223 -12.64 4.34 8.08
CA GLN A 223 -13.08 4.71 9.44
C GLN A 223 -12.01 5.51 10.20
N LEU A 224 -10.75 5.16 10.02
CA LEU A 224 -9.61 5.88 10.59
C LEU A 224 -9.37 7.24 9.92
N GLY A 225 -10.15 7.65 8.91
CA GLY A 225 -9.98 8.92 8.21
C GLY A 225 -8.65 8.99 7.44
N LEU A 226 -8.15 7.83 7.00
CA LEU A 226 -6.90 7.70 6.24
C LEU A 226 -7.14 7.57 4.73
N LEU A 227 -8.40 7.64 4.30
CA LEU A 227 -8.82 7.73 2.91
C LEU A 227 -9.68 9.00 2.73
N ASN A 228 -9.36 9.80 1.72
CA ASN A 228 -10.05 11.04 1.40
C ASN A 228 -10.65 10.94 -0.01
N PHE A 229 -11.97 10.79 -0.06
CA PHE A 229 -12.76 10.76 -1.28
C PHE A 229 -14.19 11.24 -1.00
N ASN A 230 -14.88 11.66 -2.06
CA ASN A 230 -16.25 12.12 -2.01
C ASN A 230 -17.18 10.91 -1.86
N ARG A 231 -17.70 10.74 -0.65
CA ARG A 231 -18.69 9.71 -0.27
C ARG A 231 -20.09 10.02 -0.81
N GLY A 232 -20.32 11.24 -1.32
CA GLY A 232 -21.64 11.76 -1.58
C GLY A 232 -22.51 11.68 -0.31
N THR A 233 -23.76 11.25 -0.47
CA THR A 233 -24.69 10.99 0.64
C THR A 233 -24.85 9.49 0.93
N SER A 234 -23.97 8.65 0.36
CA SER A 234 -24.10 7.20 0.42
C SER A 234 -23.28 6.63 1.57
N GLU A 235 -23.84 5.67 2.30
CA GLU A 235 -23.11 4.83 3.27
C GLU A 235 -22.51 3.59 2.60
N ALA A 236 -22.34 3.62 1.28
CA ALA A 236 -21.76 2.54 0.50
C ALA A 236 -20.39 2.12 1.05
N ARG A 237 -20.30 0.85 1.43
CA ARG A 237 -19.03 0.17 1.72
C ARG A 237 -18.52 -0.50 0.45
N VAL A 238 -17.21 -0.46 0.24
CA VAL A 238 -16.60 -1.16 -0.88
C VAL A 238 -16.92 -2.65 -0.81
N LYS A 239 -17.32 -3.19 -1.94
CA LYS A 239 -17.52 -4.62 -2.14
C LYS A 239 -16.84 -5.05 -3.45
N LEU A 240 -15.96 -6.02 -3.33
CA LEU A 240 -15.24 -6.68 -4.42
C LEU A 240 -15.99 -7.97 -4.77
N ASP A 241 -16.22 -8.17 -6.05
CA ASP A 241 -16.85 -9.38 -6.56
C ASP A 241 -15.76 -10.39 -6.99
N PRO A 242 -15.71 -11.61 -6.41
CA PRO A 242 -14.74 -12.63 -6.80
C PRO A 242 -14.91 -13.13 -8.24
N THR A 243 -16.02 -12.82 -8.89
CA THR A 243 -16.27 -13.14 -10.31
C THR A 243 -15.78 -12.06 -11.27
N GLU A 244 -15.53 -10.85 -10.78
CA GLU A 244 -14.95 -9.75 -11.57
C GLU A 244 -13.44 -9.93 -11.71
N LYS A 245 -12.92 -9.67 -12.91
CA LYS A 245 -11.48 -9.74 -13.16
C LYS A 245 -10.76 -8.61 -12.38
N PRO A 246 -9.71 -8.91 -11.60
CA PRO A 246 -8.84 -7.87 -11.07
C PRO A 246 -8.01 -7.23 -12.18
N GLU A 247 -7.37 -6.12 -11.83
CA GLU A 247 -6.28 -5.53 -12.61
C GLU A 247 -4.94 -5.98 -12.02
N VAL A 248 -4.00 -6.35 -12.88
CA VAL A 248 -2.60 -6.51 -12.52
C VAL A 248 -1.84 -5.35 -13.16
N ILE A 249 -1.30 -4.46 -12.33
CA ILE A 249 -0.78 -3.17 -12.77
C ILE A 249 0.73 -3.14 -12.58
N PHE A 250 1.47 -2.86 -13.65
CA PHE A 250 2.86 -2.46 -13.56
C PHE A 250 2.98 -0.93 -13.46
N MET A 251 3.75 -0.47 -12.46
CA MET A 251 4.12 0.93 -12.27
C MET A 251 5.62 1.09 -12.47
N LEU A 252 6.03 1.52 -13.66
CA LEU A 252 7.43 1.66 -14.05
C LEU A 252 7.88 3.11 -13.88
N SER A 253 8.34 3.44 -12.67
CA SER A 253 8.71 4.82 -12.31
C SER A 253 10.13 5.16 -12.74
N ASN A 254 10.33 6.36 -13.29
CA ASN A 254 11.64 6.88 -13.69
C ASN A 254 12.43 5.98 -14.65
N HIS A 255 11.73 5.32 -15.58
CA HIS A 255 12.34 4.61 -16.70
C HIS A 255 13.19 5.57 -17.56
N ASN A 256 14.37 5.13 -18.00
CA ASN A 256 15.19 5.90 -18.95
C ASN A 256 14.72 5.61 -20.38
N PRO A 257 14.10 6.57 -21.10
CA PRO A 257 13.50 6.32 -22.41
C PRO A 257 14.53 5.99 -23.52
N ARG A 258 15.83 6.13 -23.26
CA ARG A 258 16.89 5.72 -24.18
C ARG A 258 17.25 4.24 -24.06
N SER A 259 16.73 3.55 -23.06
CA SER A 259 17.02 2.15 -22.76
C SER A 259 16.07 1.24 -23.54
N SER A 260 16.59 0.34 -24.38
CA SER A 260 15.75 -0.64 -25.09
C SER A 260 15.31 -1.79 -24.18
N LYS A 261 15.97 -2.00 -23.03
CA LYS A 261 15.80 -3.18 -22.19
C LYS A 261 14.35 -3.46 -21.80
N LEU A 262 13.61 -2.41 -21.44
CA LEU A 262 12.21 -2.56 -21.06
C LEU A 262 11.38 -3.02 -22.26
N LYS A 263 11.56 -2.36 -23.41
CA LYS A 263 10.89 -2.74 -24.66
C LYS A 263 11.20 -4.18 -25.03
N ASP A 264 12.47 -4.57 -24.97
CA ASP A 264 12.93 -5.94 -25.29
C ASP A 264 12.26 -6.99 -24.39
N ILE A 265 12.05 -6.69 -23.11
CA ILE A 265 11.32 -7.56 -22.17
C ILE A 265 9.82 -7.62 -22.48
N LEU A 266 9.20 -6.48 -22.78
CA LEU A 266 7.75 -6.38 -22.98
C LEU A 266 7.27 -6.94 -24.32
N VAL A 267 8.12 -6.97 -25.36
CA VAL A 267 7.81 -7.61 -26.65
C VAL A 267 8.04 -9.12 -26.66
N ASP A 268 8.51 -9.69 -25.55
CA ASP A 268 8.69 -11.13 -25.41
C ASP A 268 7.34 -11.86 -25.57
N THR A 269 7.33 -12.93 -26.36
CA THR A 269 6.12 -13.73 -26.61
C THR A 269 5.52 -14.34 -25.33
N GLU A 270 6.33 -14.57 -24.29
CA GLU A 270 5.83 -15.01 -22.99
C GLU A 270 5.03 -13.90 -22.29
N MET A 271 5.41 -12.62 -22.45
CA MET A 271 4.65 -11.49 -21.91
C MET A 271 3.31 -11.29 -22.63
N GLU A 272 3.27 -11.52 -23.95
CA GLU A 272 2.04 -11.38 -24.76
C GLU A 272 0.90 -12.29 -24.26
N LYS A 273 1.23 -13.47 -23.70
CA LYS A 273 0.23 -14.39 -23.12
C LYS A 273 -0.60 -13.75 -22.01
N PHE A 274 -0.03 -12.81 -21.26
CA PHE A 274 -0.69 -12.16 -20.14
C PHE A 274 -1.58 -10.98 -20.59
N GLU A 275 -1.35 -10.39 -21.77
CA GLU A 275 -2.23 -9.34 -22.30
C GLU A 275 -3.67 -9.85 -22.50
N PHE A 276 -3.81 -11.08 -22.96
CA PHE A 276 -5.10 -11.72 -23.24
C PHE A 276 -5.58 -12.65 -22.12
N SER A 277 -5.06 -12.47 -20.90
CA SER A 277 -5.42 -13.31 -19.76
C SER A 277 -6.94 -13.33 -19.50
N THR A 278 -7.48 -14.53 -19.27
CA THR A 278 -8.88 -14.69 -18.84
C THR A 278 -9.05 -14.47 -17.34
N LEU A 279 -7.96 -14.37 -16.58
CA LEU A 279 -7.99 -14.27 -15.12
C LEU A 279 -7.93 -12.83 -14.62
N PHE A 280 -7.21 -11.95 -15.32
CA PHE A 280 -7.04 -10.55 -14.93
C PHE A 280 -6.79 -9.69 -16.17
N ASP A 281 -6.91 -8.37 -15.98
CA ASP A 281 -6.48 -7.41 -16.99
C ASP A 281 -5.06 -6.95 -16.69
N LEU A 282 -4.11 -7.26 -17.57
CA LEU A 282 -2.76 -6.70 -17.48
C LEU A 282 -2.79 -5.22 -17.89
N ARG A 283 -2.31 -4.36 -16.99
CA ARG A 283 -2.28 -2.91 -17.18
C ARG A 283 -0.92 -2.32 -16.87
N PHE A 284 -0.61 -1.21 -17.52
CA PHE A 284 0.55 -0.39 -17.27
C PHE A 284 0.09 1.01 -16.92
N PHE A 285 0.46 1.48 -15.73
CA PHE A 285 0.15 2.84 -15.32
C PHE A 285 1.05 3.84 -16.06
N VAL A 286 0.43 4.78 -16.75
CA VAL A 286 1.10 5.95 -17.34
C VAL A 286 0.63 7.19 -16.61
N ALA A 287 1.57 7.93 -16.02
CA ALA A 287 1.27 9.15 -15.30
C ALA A 287 0.42 10.13 -16.13
N SER A 288 -0.58 10.74 -15.49
CA SER A 288 -1.24 11.92 -16.05
C SER A 288 -0.25 13.08 -15.98
N PHE A 289 0.47 13.31 -17.09
CA PHE A 289 1.65 14.15 -17.13
C PHE A 289 2.71 13.68 -16.11
N SER A 290 3.05 14.48 -15.10
CA SER A 290 4.11 14.19 -14.13
C SER A 290 3.58 13.84 -12.73
N GLY A 291 2.33 13.35 -12.64
CA GLY A 291 1.68 13.02 -11.37
C GLY A 291 1.51 11.52 -11.11
N TYR A 292 1.34 11.16 -9.83
CA TYR A 292 1.06 9.78 -9.37
C TYR A 292 -0.42 9.53 -9.05
N GLY A 293 -1.31 10.47 -9.41
CA GLY A 293 -2.75 10.27 -9.33
C GLY A 293 -3.17 9.19 -10.32
N MET A 294 -3.73 8.09 -9.80
CA MET A 294 -4.13 6.94 -10.58
C MET A 294 -5.58 7.10 -11.02
N HIS A 295 -5.80 7.03 -12.32
CA HIS A 295 -7.11 7.11 -12.96
C HIS A 295 -7.28 5.95 -13.93
N VAL A 296 -8.51 5.49 -14.15
CA VAL A 296 -8.80 4.36 -15.05
C VAL A 296 -8.29 4.66 -16.47
N ARG A 297 -8.43 5.92 -16.92
CA ARG A 297 -7.95 6.40 -18.23
C ARG A 297 -6.42 6.33 -18.41
N ASN A 298 -5.67 6.11 -17.33
CA ASN A 298 -4.22 6.06 -17.30
C ASN A 298 -3.68 4.61 -17.22
N MET A 299 -4.57 3.61 -17.28
CA MET A 299 -4.22 2.19 -17.29
C MET A 299 -4.23 1.66 -18.72
N LEU A 300 -3.06 1.57 -19.33
CA LEU A 300 -2.92 1.08 -20.71
C LEU A 300 -2.81 -0.43 -20.76
N SER A 301 -3.29 -1.06 -21.84
CA SER A 301 -2.93 -2.45 -22.15
C SER A 301 -1.44 -2.58 -22.50
N LEU A 302 -0.92 -3.80 -22.58
CA LEU A 302 0.45 -4.06 -23.05
C LEU A 302 0.67 -3.48 -24.45
N SER A 303 -0.22 -3.79 -25.41
CA SER A 303 -0.18 -3.28 -26.78
C SER A 303 -0.25 -1.75 -26.87
N GLU A 304 -1.02 -1.10 -26.00
CA GLU A 304 -1.09 0.37 -25.94
C GLU A 304 0.18 0.98 -25.35
N PHE A 305 0.69 0.40 -24.26
CA PHE A 305 1.91 0.86 -23.59
C PHE A 305 3.15 0.71 -24.48
N LEU A 306 3.25 -0.40 -25.24
CA LEU A 306 4.34 -0.64 -26.20
C LEU A 306 4.43 0.43 -27.30
N ARG A 307 3.34 1.15 -27.61
CA ARG A 307 3.36 2.26 -28.58
C ARG A 307 4.05 3.52 -28.04
N LEU A 308 4.30 3.58 -26.73
CA LEU A 308 5.00 4.68 -26.07
C LEU A 308 6.52 4.45 -25.95
N LEU A 309 7.00 3.23 -26.19
CA LEU A 309 8.41 2.80 -26.11
C LEU A 309 9.05 2.66 -27.50
#